data_AF-A0A081BAN8-F1
#
_entry.id   AF-A0A081BAN8-F1
#
_cell.length_a   1.000
_cell.length_b   1.000
_cell.length_c   1.000
_cell.angle_alpha   90.00
_cell.angle_beta   90.00
_cell.angle_gamma   90.00
#
_symmetry.space_group_name_H-M   'P 1'
#
loop_
_entity.id
_entity.type
_entity.pdbx_description
1 polymer ?
#
loop_
_entity_poly.entity_id
_entity_poly.type
_entity_poly.pdbx_seq_one_letter_code
_entity_poly.pdbx_strand_id
1 'polypeptide(L)'
;MFNSMRRGQFTDRFTGILAAFTFSVLLAGCISEPEPEVLNDPLYKLGYSDGCRTAHTRVEGFEKKTVHRNEALYEREENYREGWKNGYGTCGGATRGDNGELFNERGSAQPWDAGRF
;
A
#
# COMPACT_ATOMS: atom_id res chain seq x y z
N MET A 1 -29.56 62.00 -23.39
CA MET A 1 -30.30 60.76 -23.07
C MET A 1 -29.94 59.75 -24.14
N PHE A 2 -29.28 58.61 -23.96
CA PHE A 2 -28.95 57.68 -22.85
C PHE A 2 -27.50 57.20 -23.09
N ASN A 3 -26.57 57.28 -22.13
CA ASN A 3 -26.18 56.21 -21.19
C ASN A 3 -26.07 54.82 -21.84
N SER A 4 -24.87 54.30 -22.05
CA SER A 4 -24.06 53.54 -21.08
C SER A 4 -24.40 52.04 -21.04
N MET A 5 -23.34 51.25 -20.92
CA MET A 5 -23.28 49.81 -20.58
C MET A 5 -23.44 48.78 -21.71
N ARG A 6 -22.30 48.14 -22.06
CA ARG A 6 -22.01 46.72 -21.73
C ARG A 6 -20.54 46.40 -22.02
N ARG A 7 -19.64 46.85 -21.15
CA ARG A 7 -18.29 46.28 -20.98
C ARG A 7 -18.33 45.44 -19.71
N GLY A 8 -18.48 44.12 -19.80
CA GLY A 8 -18.43 43.30 -18.58
C GLY A 8 -19.07 41.92 -18.66
N GLN A 9 -18.89 41.16 -19.73
CA GLN A 9 -19.36 39.76 -19.75
C GLN A 9 -18.30 38.73 -20.18
N PHE A 10 -17.09 39.14 -20.56
CA PHE A 10 -16.11 38.21 -21.11
C PHE A 10 -15.09 37.69 -20.09
N THR A 11 -14.91 38.37 -18.96
CA THR A 11 -13.84 38.05 -17.99
C THR A 11 -14.26 37.01 -16.93
N ASP A 12 -15.55 36.76 -16.72
CA ASP A 12 -16.01 35.88 -15.63
C ASP A 12 -15.96 34.38 -15.95
N ARG A 13 -15.87 34.01 -17.23
CA ARG A 13 -15.87 32.59 -17.65
C ARG A 13 -14.50 31.92 -17.52
N PHE A 14 -13.42 32.71 -17.55
CA PHE A 14 -12.06 32.19 -17.49
C PHE A 14 -11.54 32.00 -16.06
N THR A 15 -12.01 32.83 -15.12
CA THR A 15 -11.60 32.76 -13.70
C THR A 15 -12.15 31.51 -12.99
N GLY A 16 -13.33 31.03 -13.38
CA GLY A 16 -13.92 29.81 -12.79
C GLY A 16 -13.19 28.52 -13.19
N ILE A 17 -12.64 28.45 -14.41
CA ILE A 17 -11.93 27.27 -14.91
C ILE A 17 -10.54 27.16 -14.23
N LEU A 18 -9.85 28.28 -14.05
CA LEU A 18 -8.56 28.32 -13.37
C LEU A 18 -8.63 27.88 -11.90
N ALA A 19 -9.71 28.23 -11.18
CA ALA A 19 -9.92 27.84 -9.79
C ALA A 19 -10.31 26.35 -9.63
N ALA A 20 -10.97 25.75 -10.62
CA ALA A 20 -11.31 24.32 -10.57
C ALA A 20 -10.10 23.41 -10.84
N PHE A 21 -9.16 23.86 -11.67
CA PHE A 21 -7.97 23.08 -12.01
C PHE A 21 -6.96 22.96 -10.85
N THR A 22 -6.82 23.99 -10.02
CA THR A 22 -5.89 23.96 -8.88
C THR A 22 -6.33 23.03 -7.76
N PHE A 23 -7.64 22.81 -7.59
CA PHE A 23 -8.15 21.91 -6.55
C PHE A 23 -7.94 20.42 -6.87
N SER A 24 -7.97 20.05 -8.15
CA SER A 24 -7.81 18.65 -8.59
C SER A 24 -6.36 18.13 -8.45
N VAL A 25 -5.35 18.99 -8.52
CA VAL A 25 -3.94 18.57 -8.42
C VAL A 25 -3.56 18.19 -6.99
N LEU A 26 -4.23 18.75 -5.97
CA LEU A 26 -3.95 18.44 -4.56
C LEU A 26 -4.38 17.03 -4.14
N LEU A 27 -5.27 16.35 -4.89
CA LEU A 27 -5.70 14.99 -4.59
C LEU A 27 -4.88 13.89 -5.29
N ALA A 28 -3.96 14.24 -6.20
CA ALA A 28 -3.18 13.26 -6.97
C ALA A 28 -1.88 12.79 -6.28
N GLY A 29 -1.63 13.18 -5.01
CA GLY A 29 -0.35 12.98 -4.32
C GLY A 29 -0.13 11.66 -3.57
N CYS A 30 -0.98 10.64 -3.71
CA CYS A 30 -0.92 9.41 -2.89
C CYS A 30 -0.39 8.16 -3.63
N ILE A 31 0.48 8.31 -4.63
CA ILE A 31 1.27 7.19 -5.17
C ILE A 31 2.74 7.53 -4.97
N SER A 32 3.29 7.07 -3.86
CA SER A 32 4.73 7.03 -3.65
C SER A 32 5.21 5.68 -4.18
N GLU A 33 5.61 5.65 -5.45
CA GLU A 33 6.31 4.48 -5.99
C GLU A 33 7.63 4.28 -5.21
N PRO A 34 7.98 3.03 -4.88
CA PRO A 34 9.24 2.75 -4.18
C PRO A 34 10.42 3.22 -5.03
N GLU A 35 11.39 3.88 -4.39
CA GLU A 35 12.56 4.39 -5.10
C GLU A 35 13.29 3.25 -5.83
N PRO A 36 13.81 3.49 -7.05
CA PRO A 36 14.44 2.46 -7.86
C PRO A 36 15.70 1.86 -7.20
N GLU A 37 16.31 2.57 -6.25
CA GLU A 37 17.42 2.08 -5.45
C GLU A 37 16.99 0.95 -4.50
N VAL A 38 15.83 1.09 -3.86
CA VAL A 38 15.25 0.07 -2.98
C VAL A 38 14.88 -1.19 -3.77
N LEU A 39 14.36 -1.03 -5.00
CA LEU A 39 14.04 -2.16 -5.87
C LEU A 39 15.27 -3.00 -6.27
N ASN A 40 16.46 -2.38 -6.28
CA ASN A 40 17.70 -3.06 -6.64
C ASN A 40 18.38 -3.74 -5.46
N ASP A 41 18.00 -3.39 -4.23
CA ASP A 41 18.53 -3.94 -2.99
C ASP A 41 18.34 -5.48 -2.92
N PRO A 42 19.38 -6.25 -2.55
CA PRO A 42 19.29 -7.70 -2.46
C PRO A 42 18.35 -8.20 -1.36
N LEU A 43 18.24 -7.48 -0.23
CA LEU A 43 17.29 -7.77 0.84
C LEU A 43 15.86 -7.52 0.37
N TYR A 44 15.61 -6.47 -0.40
CA TYR A 44 14.30 -6.24 -1.01
C TYR A 44 13.89 -7.40 -1.92
N LYS A 45 14.78 -7.85 -2.81
CA LYS A 45 14.53 -8.99 -3.71
C LYS A 45 14.31 -10.30 -2.94
N LEU A 46 15.08 -10.53 -1.87
CA LEU A 46 14.91 -11.69 -1.00
C LEU A 46 13.54 -11.66 -0.32
N GLY A 47 13.17 -10.52 0.28
CA GLY A 47 11.87 -10.30 0.88
C GLY A 47 10.74 -10.55 -0.13
N TYR A 48 10.85 -9.98 -1.33
CA TYR A 48 9.89 -10.16 -2.41
C TYR A 48 9.65 -11.62 -2.76
N SER A 49 10.72 -12.41 -2.91
CA SER A 49 10.61 -13.84 -3.20
C SER A 49 9.90 -14.61 -2.07
N ASP A 50 10.23 -14.31 -0.82
CA ASP A 50 9.58 -14.91 0.37
C ASP A 50 8.10 -14.52 0.47
N GLY A 51 7.77 -13.26 0.17
CA GLY A 51 6.40 -12.75 0.13
C GLY A 51 5.56 -13.47 -0.92
N CYS A 52 6.11 -13.66 -2.13
CA CYS A 52 5.45 -14.44 -3.17
C CYS A 52 5.26 -15.91 -2.77
N ARG A 53 6.27 -16.53 -2.16
CA ARG A 53 6.15 -17.91 -1.66
C ARG A 53 5.03 -18.01 -0.62
N THR A 54 4.93 -17.03 0.28
CA THR A 54 3.82 -16.95 1.25
C THR A 54 2.47 -16.82 0.55
N ALA A 55 2.35 -15.96 -0.45
CA ALA A 55 1.10 -15.79 -1.19
C ALA A 55 0.60 -17.10 -1.82
N HIS A 56 1.50 -17.98 -2.28
CA HIS A 56 1.13 -19.26 -2.89
C HIS A 56 0.81 -20.38 -1.90
N THR A 57 1.38 -20.34 -0.71
CA THR A 57 1.33 -21.44 0.27
C THR A 57 0.43 -21.14 1.46
N ARG A 58 0.05 -19.88 1.66
CA ARG A 58 -0.81 -19.45 2.76
C ARG A 58 -2.16 -20.17 2.72
N VAL A 59 -2.52 -20.68 3.90
CA VAL A 59 -3.84 -21.23 4.20
C VAL A 59 -4.33 -20.56 5.47
N GLU A 60 -5.56 -20.03 5.44
CA GLU A 60 -6.19 -19.41 6.61
C GLU A 60 -6.21 -20.37 7.80
N GLY A 61 -5.91 -19.86 9.00
CA GLY A 61 -5.83 -20.65 10.24
C GLY A 61 -4.52 -21.41 10.47
N PHE A 62 -3.57 -21.38 9.52
CA PHE A 62 -2.26 -22.05 9.63
C PHE A 62 -1.07 -21.09 9.42
N GLU A 63 -1.18 -19.87 9.96
CA GLU A 63 -0.25 -18.77 9.67
C GLU A 63 1.20 -19.10 10.03
N LYS A 64 1.45 -19.63 11.23
CA LYS A 64 2.80 -19.98 11.71
C LYS A 64 3.54 -21.01 10.84
N LYS A 65 2.84 -21.78 9.99
CA LYS A 65 3.43 -22.82 9.14
C LYS A 65 3.43 -22.48 7.65
N THR A 66 2.60 -21.53 7.24
CA THR A 66 2.38 -21.21 5.82
C THR A 66 2.90 -19.82 5.45
N VAL A 67 3.29 -19.02 6.45
CA VAL A 67 4.04 -17.78 6.25
C VAL A 67 5.51 -18.10 6.07
N HIS A 68 6.05 -17.76 4.90
CA HIS A 68 7.45 -17.93 4.58
C HIS A 68 8.16 -16.58 4.67
N ARG A 69 8.91 -16.41 5.75
CA ARG A 69 9.60 -15.17 6.05
C ARG A 69 10.75 -15.43 7.01
N ASN A 70 11.80 -14.62 6.89
CA ASN A 70 12.89 -14.59 7.84
C ASN A 70 12.61 -13.53 8.90
N GLU A 71 12.24 -13.95 10.11
CA GLU A 71 11.74 -13.03 11.14
C GLU A 71 12.80 -12.04 11.60
N ALA A 72 14.06 -12.49 11.67
CA ALA A 72 15.17 -11.63 12.05
C ALA A 72 15.41 -10.51 11.02
N LEU A 73 15.17 -10.78 9.73
CA LEU A 73 15.25 -9.77 8.67
C LEU A 73 13.97 -8.92 8.61
N TYR A 74 12.80 -9.51 8.81
CA TYR A 74 11.54 -8.77 8.77
C TYR A 74 11.42 -7.73 9.89
N GLU A 75 11.91 -8.06 11.08
CA GLU A 75 11.92 -7.16 12.22
C GLU A 75 12.94 -6.02 12.06
N ARG A 76 14.13 -6.32 11.53
CA ARG A 76 15.28 -5.39 11.56
C ARG A 76 15.53 -4.66 10.25
N GLU A 77 15.25 -5.28 9.12
CA GLU A 77 15.57 -4.77 7.79
C GLU A 77 14.32 -4.25 7.09
N GLU A 78 14.25 -2.94 6.90
CA GLU A 78 13.11 -2.30 6.23
C GLU A 78 12.96 -2.74 4.78
N ASN A 79 14.06 -2.79 4.02
CA ASN A 79 14.05 -3.21 2.62
C ASN A 79 13.51 -4.63 2.45
N TYR A 80 13.89 -5.56 3.34
CA TYR A 80 13.34 -6.92 3.34
C TYR A 80 11.84 -6.92 3.63
N ARG A 81 11.39 -6.17 4.64
CA ARG A 81 9.98 -6.08 5.03
C ARG A 81 9.11 -5.49 3.93
N GLU A 82 9.54 -4.41 3.30
CA GLU A 82 8.82 -3.80 2.19
C GLU A 82 8.82 -4.69 0.94
N GLY A 83 9.94 -5.34 0.65
CA GLY A 83 10.02 -6.35 -0.40
C GLY A 83 9.02 -7.47 -0.17
N TRP A 84 8.95 -8.01 1.05
CA TRP A 84 8.02 -9.07 1.41
C TRP A 84 6.55 -8.66 1.28
N LYS A 85 6.17 -7.48 1.77
CA LYS A 85 4.80 -6.96 1.62
C LYS A 85 4.43 -6.81 0.14
N ASN A 86 5.33 -6.25 -0.66
CA ASN A 86 5.13 -6.06 -2.09
C ASN A 86 4.99 -7.41 -2.82
N GLY A 87 5.88 -8.36 -2.57
CA GLY A 87 5.83 -9.70 -3.17
C GLY A 87 4.53 -10.43 -2.81
N TYR A 88 4.12 -10.34 -1.54
CA TYR A 88 2.87 -10.92 -1.08
C TYR A 88 1.65 -10.34 -1.82
N GLY A 89 1.56 -9.01 -1.91
CA GLY A 89 0.49 -8.33 -2.63
C GLY A 89 0.49 -8.68 -4.13
N THR A 90 1.65 -8.60 -4.77
CA THR A 90 1.82 -8.83 -6.21
C THR A 90 1.49 -10.26 -6.62
N CYS A 91 1.87 -11.26 -5.82
CA CYS A 91 1.61 -12.68 -6.11
C CYS A 91 0.21 -13.17 -5.69
N GLY A 92 -0.73 -12.24 -5.43
CA GLY A 92 -2.13 -12.58 -5.15
C GLY A 92 -2.38 -13.01 -3.71
N GLY A 93 -1.54 -12.60 -2.77
CA GLY A 93 -1.80 -12.75 -1.34
C GLY A 93 -2.98 -11.87 -0.90
N ALA A 94 -2.98 -10.60 -1.31
CA ALA A 94 -4.00 -9.62 -0.91
C ALA A 94 -5.44 -9.96 -1.35
N THR A 95 -5.62 -10.78 -2.39
CA THR A 95 -6.94 -11.22 -2.86
C THR A 95 -7.54 -12.34 -2.02
N ARG A 96 -6.78 -12.92 -1.08
CA ARG A 96 -7.22 -14.02 -0.21
C ARG A 96 -8.01 -13.57 1.03
N GLY A 97 -8.33 -12.28 1.16
CA GLY A 97 -9.22 -11.79 2.23
C GLY A 97 -8.53 -11.64 3.60
N ASP A 98 -7.23 -11.40 3.61
CA ASP A 98 -6.47 -11.33 4.86
C ASP A 98 -6.83 -10.07 5.65
N ASN A 99 -7.38 -10.25 6.86
CA ASN A 99 -7.86 -9.16 7.73
C ASN A 99 -6.73 -8.36 8.41
N GLY A 100 -5.56 -8.25 7.78
CA GLY A 100 -4.41 -7.52 8.31
C GLY A 100 -3.63 -8.25 9.42
N GLU A 101 -4.07 -9.42 9.87
CA GLU A 101 -3.36 -10.23 10.90
C GLU A 101 -1.94 -10.59 10.45
N LEU A 102 -1.77 -10.86 9.15
CA LEU A 102 -0.48 -11.17 8.51
C LEU A 102 0.55 -10.03 8.63
N PHE A 103 0.08 -8.79 8.65
CA PHE A 103 0.92 -7.59 8.73
C PHE A 103 0.95 -7.00 10.13
N ASN A 104 0.14 -7.53 11.05
CA ASN A 104 -0.02 -7.05 12.42
C ASN A 104 0.39 -8.14 13.42
N GLU A 105 1.69 -8.38 13.49
CA GLU A 105 2.28 -9.48 14.26
C GLU A 105 2.28 -9.26 15.78
N ARG A 106 1.79 -8.11 16.25
CA ARG A 106 1.81 -7.75 17.67
C ARG A 106 0.52 -8.12 18.41
N GLY A 107 -0.47 -8.72 17.74
CA GLY A 107 -1.84 -8.84 18.27
C GLY A 107 -2.51 -10.22 18.22
N SER A 108 -2.01 -11.22 17.49
CA SER A 108 -2.74 -12.49 17.28
C SER A 108 -2.18 -13.66 18.09
N ALA A 109 -1.89 -13.44 19.38
CA ALA A 109 -2.00 -14.54 20.34
C ALA A 109 -3.48 -14.93 20.42
N GLN A 110 -3.89 -15.90 19.60
CA GLN A 110 -5.30 -16.27 19.54
C GLN A 110 -5.72 -16.93 20.86
N PRO A 111 -6.83 -16.51 21.49
CA PRO A 111 -7.23 -16.96 22.83
C PRO A 111 -7.37 -18.49 23.02
N TRP A 112 -7.47 -19.25 21.93
CA TRP A 112 -7.66 -20.71 21.96
C TRP A 112 -6.36 -21.54 21.84
N ASP A 113 -5.18 -20.92 21.83
CA ASP A 113 -3.88 -21.65 21.86
C ASP A 113 -3.50 -22.12 23.28
N ALA A 114 -4.31 -21.84 24.31
CA ALA A 114 -4.14 -22.34 25.66
C ALA A 114 -4.94 -23.64 25.90
N GLY A 115 -4.32 -24.78 25.60
CA GLY A 115 -4.73 -26.08 26.14
C GLY A 115 -5.44 -26.99 25.16
N ARG A 116 -4.74 -28.06 24.78
CA ARG A 116 -5.38 -29.34 24.44
C ARG A 116 -4.69 -30.45 25.21
N PHE A 117 -5.49 -31.15 26.02
CA PHE A 117 -5.26 -32.50 26.51
C PHE A 117 -5.15 -33.47 25.34
#